data_AF-A0A2T5YTY2-F1
#
_entry.id   AF-A0A2T5YTY2-F1
#
_cell.length_a   1.000
_cell.length_b   1.000
_cell.length_c   1.000
_cell.angle_alpha   90.00
_cell.angle_beta   90.00
_cell.angle_gamma   90.00
#
_symmetry.space_group_name_H-M   'P 1'
#
loop_
_entity.id
_entity.type
_entity.pdbx_description
1 polymer ?
#
loop_
_entity_poly.entity_id
_entity_poly.type
_entity_poly.pdbx_seq_one_letter_code
_entity_poly.pdbx_strand_id
1 'polypeptide(L)'
;MKKKLLYMALGLVLAQSFTACETVDFGDTNENVNGPKEVYPAGLLAGAIETFSTMTGRDPFLKPTLYVQYQSQVTYTDEMLYAETPSSWNTYYARILPALNQVISYNMDEDNQLDPNLLAQGDPMNQAGVAMIYRAIVLKRLTDTWGDVPFSEAVQGLKNLTPAYDKQEDIYRQLIDDLKAGRDMLDESASGPKGDLIYGGDVAKWKKLANSVLLQASLQLSEVSSSKINPAEEFRAALADPAGVIEDVSDEAWYKFDAIAEYQNPFNPNRKADYFLSAEFVDAFQGDGGEYNPTSSKTYDARIEVYSKNPALEGVPYGFNDASGSGKNQVSPTHFWSATAPLPLMTASYTYLNRAEAAERGWTEEVAVEMLTKGIKLSFESLDTRKEVDIAEDANVYTAARLADALRVGMLQVIGEEKWKTLFPQGFDAWAEWRRTGYPNLKPATHYLNDGGIVRRYLYPIDERTLNATSFNAGITGLKPATDKNTSRVWWDVD
;
A
#
# COMPACT_ATOMS: atom_id res chain seq x y z
N MET A 1 -78.87 -21.52 26.23
CA MET A 1 -78.56 -20.70 25.02
C MET A 1 -77.53 -19.59 25.27
N LYS A 2 -77.62 -18.78 26.33
CA LYS A 2 -76.73 -17.62 26.56
C LYS A 2 -75.21 -17.91 26.59
N LYS A 3 -74.76 -19.04 27.17
CA LYS A 3 -73.32 -19.41 27.19
C LYS A 3 -72.77 -19.80 25.81
N LYS A 4 -73.57 -20.47 24.97
CA LYS A 4 -73.14 -20.87 23.62
C LYS A 4 -72.98 -19.67 22.68
N LEU A 5 -73.84 -18.65 22.82
CA LEU A 5 -73.71 -17.38 22.11
C LEU A 5 -72.48 -16.57 22.57
N LEU A 6 -72.14 -16.62 23.86
CA LEU A 6 -70.94 -15.96 24.39
C LEU A 6 -69.65 -16.60 23.85
N TYR A 7 -69.57 -17.94 23.80
CA TYR A 7 -68.40 -18.64 23.25
C TYR A 7 -68.27 -18.46 21.73
N MET A 8 -69.40 -18.34 21.01
CA MET A 8 -69.40 -18.08 19.57
C MET A 8 -68.98 -16.63 19.28
N ALA A 9 -69.38 -15.67 20.11
CA ALA A 9 -68.92 -14.28 20.02
C ALA A 9 -67.43 -14.14 20.41
N LEU A 10 -66.95 -14.85 21.44
CA LEU A 10 -65.54 -14.83 21.83
C LEU A 10 -64.64 -15.47 20.76
N GLY A 11 -65.12 -16.54 20.09
CA GLY A 11 -64.43 -17.16 18.96
C GLY A 11 -64.39 -16.28 17.72
N LEU A 12 -65.44 -15.50 17.46
CA LEU A 12 -65.46 -14.55 16.34
C LEU A 12 -64.52 -13.35 16.56
N VAL A 13 -64.39 -12.89 17.80
CA VAL A 13 -63.45 -11.81 18.17
C VAL A 13 -62.00 -12.32 18.15
N LEU A 14 -61.73 -13.55 18.59
CA LEU A 14 -60.40 -14.15 18.52
C LEU A 14 -59.94 -14.43 17.08
N ALA A 15 -60.87 -14.79 16.19
CA ALA A 15 -60.57 -15.03 14.77
C ALA A 15 -60.27 -13.73 13.99
N GLN A 16 -60.80 -12.58 14.42
CA GLN A 16 -60.49 -11.29 13.79
C GLN A 16 -59.12 -10.73 14.21
N SER A 17 -58.59 -11.12 15.37
CA SER A 17 -57.25 -10.73 15.84
C SER A 17 -56.07 -11.37 15.09
N PHE A 18 -56.31 -12.37 14.22
CA PHE A 18 -55.25 -13.00 13.40
C PHE A 18 -55.12 -12.42 11.98
N THR A 19 -55.87 -11.37 11.63
CA THR A 19 -55.82 -10.77 10.28
C THR A 19 -55.17 -9.39 10.21
N ALA A 20 -54.61 -8.89 11.31
CA ALA A 20 -54.16 -7.49 11.44
C ALA A 20 -52.64 -7.28 11.50
N CYS A 21 -51.79 -8.29 11.25
CA CYS A 21 -50.33 -8.15 11.36
C CYS A 21 -49.51 -8.76 10.20
N GLU A 22 -50.03 -8.78 8.97
CA GLU A 22 -49.20 -9.17 7.80
C GLU A 22 -49.23 -8.20 6.61
N THR A 23 -49.70 -6.96 6.79
CA THR A 23 -49.64 -5.93 5.73
C THR A 23 -49.43 -4.52 6.27
N VAL A 24 -48.53 -4.34 7.23
CA VAL A 24 -47.91 -3.01 7.38
C VAL A 24 -46.81 -2.94 6.33
N ASP A 25 -47.21 -2.55 5.12
CA ASP A 25 -46.27 -2.02 4.13
C ASP A 25 -45.77 -0.68 4.69
N PHE A 26 -44.53 -0.68 5.15
CA PHE A 26 -43.87 0.51 5.66
C PHE A 26 -43.54 1.51 4.53
N GLY A 27 -43.82 1.18 3.26
CA GLY A 27 -43.41 1.96 2.10
C GLY A 27 -41.93 2.34 2.17
N ASP A 28 -41.61 3.52 1.62
CA ASP A 28 -40.25 4.06 1.55
C ASP A 28 -39.71 4.59 2.90
N THR A 29 -40.28 4.22 4.05
CA THR A 29 -39.81 4.74 5.36
C THR A 29 -38.42 4.28 5.77
N ASN A 30 -37.88 3.25 5.10
CA ASN A 30 -36.47 2.86 5.18
C ASN A 30 -35.64 3.33 3.97
N GLU A 31 -36.25 4.02 3.00
CA GLU A 31 -35.47 4.70 1.97
C GLU A 31 -34.83 5.94 2.58
N ASN A 32 -33.51 5.97 2.56
CA ASN A 32 -32.77 7.16 2.90
C ASN A 32 -33.06 8.23 1.83
N VAL A 33 -34.07 9.08 2.07
CA VAL A 33 -34.42 10.22 1.22
C VAL A 33 -33.27 11.22 1.01
N ASN A 34 -32.20 11.12 1.83
CA ASN A 34 -30.98 11.92 1.72
C ASN A 34 -29.77 11.12 1.18
N GLY A 35 -29.94 9.83 0.87
CA GLY A 35 -28.90 8.96 0.33
C GLY A 35 -28.87 8.99 -1.21
N PRO A 36 -27.74 8.64 -1.85
CA PRO A 36 -27.72 8.45 -3.29
C PRO A 36 -28.73 7.36 -3.67
N LYS A 37 -29.67 7.69 -4.56
CA LYS A 37 -30.67 6.73 -5.06
C LYS A 37 -30.09 5.74 -6.08
N GLU A 38 -28.92 6.07 -6.63
CA GLU A 38 -28.19 5.29 -7.62
C GLU A 38 -26.72 5.18 -7.20
N VAL A 39 -26.08 4.08 -7.59
CA VAL A 39 -24.63 3.89 -7.36
C VAL A 39 -23.87 4.92 -8.18
N TYR A 40 -22.87 5.57 -7.59
CA TYR A 40 -22.04 6.58 -8.25
C TYR A 40 -20.57 6.10 -8.32
N PRO A 41 -20.21 5.21 -9.28
CA PRO A 41 -18.89 4.62 -9.37
C PRO A 41 -17.73 5.61 -9.41
N ALA A 42 -17.87 6.75 -10.10
CA ALA A 42 -16.82 7.75 -10.15
C ALA A 42 -16.47 8.30 -8.75
N GLY A 43 -17.48 8.57 -7.93
CA GLY A 43 -17.27 9.03 -6.55
C GLY A 43 -16.77 7.94 -5.61
N LEU A 44 -17.22 6.69 -5.81
CA LEU A 44 -16.71 5.55 -5.06
C LEU A 44 -15.24 5.27 -5.35
N LEU A 45 -14.84 5.31 -6.63
CA LEU A 45 -13.46 5.15 -7.06
C LEU A 45 -12.59 6.29 -6.51
N ALA A 46 -13.02 7.54 -6.70
CA ALA A 46 -12.32 8.71 -6.16
C ALA A 46 -12.16 8.61 -4.64
N GLY A 47 -13.23 8.28 -3.92
CA GLY A 47 -13.22 8.14 -2.46
C GLY A 47 -12.30 7.02 -1.98
N ALA A 48 -12.23 5.89 -2.68
CA ALA A 48 -11.31 4.81 -2.34
C ALA A 48 -9.84 5.20 -2.55
N ILE A 49 -9.53 5.84 -3.69
CA ILE A 49 -8.16 6.31 -4.00
C ILE A 49 -7.72 7.38 -3.02
N GLU A 50 -8.58 8.37 -2.77
CA GLU A 50 -8.36 9.45 -1.80
C GLU A 50 -8.13 8.87 -0.42
N THR A 51 -9.07 8.08 0.09
CA THR A 51 -9.00 7.54 1.45
C THR A 51 -7.74 6.71 1.66
N PHE A 52 -7.30 5.92 0.68
CA PHE A 52 -6.04 5.16 0.78
C PHE A 52 -4.80 6.07 0.80
N SER A 53 -4.82 7.17 0.03
CA SER A 53 -3.69 8.07 -0.14
C SER A 53 -3.54 9.08 1.00
N THR A 54 -4.64 9.41 1.69
CA THR A 54 -4.68 10.41 2.77
C THR A 54 -4.61 9.79 4.18
N MET A 55 -4.56 8.46 4.32
CA MET A 55 -4.44 7.83 5.64
C MET A 55 -3.20 8.33 6.37
N THR A 56 -3.40 8.86 7.58
CA THR A 56 -2.36 9.53 8.37
C THR A 56 -2.33 9.05 9.81
N GLY A 57 -1.24 9.35 10.51
CA GLY A 57 -0.95 8.92 11.85
C GLY A 57 0.10 7.82 11.90
N ARG A 58 0.27 7.24 13.09
CA ARG A 58 1.37 6.30 13.36
C ARG A 58 1.19 4.99 12.60
N ASP A 59 0.08 4.30 12.83
CA ASP A 59 -0.24 3.01 12.23
C ASP A 59 -0.40 3.05 10.70
N PRO A 60 -1.24 3.90 10.11
CA PRO A 60 -1.53 3.80 8.69
C PRO A 60 -0.48 4.46 7.79
N PHE A 61 0.56 5.08 8.36
CA PHE A 61 1.55 5.82 7.58
C PHE A 61 2.97 5.82 8.16
N LEU A 62 3.18 6.32 9.39
CA LEU A 62 4.55 6.61 9.87
C LEU A 62 5.35 5.38 10.33
N LYS A 63 4.72 4.40 10.97
CA LYS A 63 5.41 3.24 11.56
C LYS A 63 6.33 2.51 10.58
N PRO A 64 5.92 2.18 9.34
CA PRO A 64 6.80 1.52 8.39
C PRO A 64 8.00 2.39 8.00
N THR A 65 7.86 3.73 7.98
CA THR A 65 8.99 4.65 7.75
C THR A 65 10.01 4.63 8.90
N LEU A 66 9.55 4.36 10.13
CA LEU A 66 10.42 4.19 11.29
C LEU A 66 11.09 2.81 11.25
N TYR A 67 10.36 1.74 10.90
CA TYR A 67 10.93 0.39 10.89
C TYR A 67 12.09 0.23 9.89
N VAL A 68 12.02 0.91 8.75
CA VAL A 68 13.11 0.96 7.77
C VAL A 68 14.12 2.07 8.06
N GLN A 69 14.02 2.71 9.22
CA GLN A 69 14.97 3.68 9.75
C GLN A 69 15.19 4.87 8.84
N TYR A 70 14.14 5.34 8.15
CA TYR A 70 14.21 6.63 7.46
C TYR A 70 14.20 7.81 8.43
N GLN A 71 13.47 7.65 9.54
CA GLN A 71 13.30 8.68 10.55
C GLN A 71 13.56 8.12 11.95
N SER A 72 14.00 8.99 12.85
CA SER A 72 14.11 8.76 14.27
C SER A 72 13.11 9.64 15.03
N GLN A 73 12.59 9.12 16.14
CA GLN A 73 11.76 9.87 17.08
C GLN A 73 12.62 10.40 18.23
N VAL A 74 12.41 11.65 18.61
CA VAL A 74 13.03 12.26 19.81
C VAL A 74 12.00 12.51 20.92
N THR A 75 10.73 12.23 20.64
CA THR A 75 9.61 12.29 21.59
C THR A 75 8.62 11.21 21.20
N TYR A 76 8.00 10.56 22.21
CA TYR A 76 7.11 9.41 22.01
C TYR A 76 7.79 8.30 21.19
N THR A 77 8.90 7.78 21.69
CA THR A 77 9.81 6.88 20.96
C THR A 77 9.30 5.44 20.84
N ASP A 78 8.10 5.13 21.32
CA ASP A 78 7.58 3.78 21.46
C ASP A 78 7.60 3.01 20.14
N GLU A 79 7.18 3.61 19.03
CA GLU A 79 7.14 2.96 17.71
C GLU A 79 8.54 2.68 17.15
N MET A 80 9.44 3.67 17.23
CA MET A 80 10.85 3.52 16.85
C MET A 80 11.53 2.40 17.66
N LEU A 81 11.14 2.24 18.93
CA LEU A 81 11.64 1.23 19.85
C LEU A 81 10.81 -0.06 19.85
N TYR A 82 9.88 -0.22 18.91
CA TYR A 82 9.12 -1.45 18.66
C TYR A 82 8.13 -1.86 19.77
N ALA A 83 7.62 -0.91 20.56
CA ALA A 83 6.53 -1.13 21.50
C ALA A 83 5.18 -1.18 20.78
N GLU A 84 4.98 -2.24 20.00
CA GLU A 84 3.81 -2.40 19.14
C GLU A 84 2.55 -2.82 19.90
N THR A 85 1.43 -2.26 19.45
CA THR A 85 0.07 -2.60 19.89
C THR A 85 -0.76 -3.13 18.73
N PRO A 86 -1.86 -3.86 19.00
CA PRO A 86 -2.84 -4.23 17.98
C PRO A 86 -3.26 -3.05 17.12
N SER A 87 -3.10 -3.19 15.81
CA SER A 87 -3.38 -2.11 14.85
C SER A 87 -4.68 -2.35 14.10
N SER A 88 -5.42 -1.27 13.83
CA SER A 88 -6.72 -1.36 13.15
C SER A 88 -6.57 -1.40 11.63
N TRP A 89 -7.32 -2.28 10.98
CA TRP A 89 -7.51 -2.31 9.53
C TRP A 89 -8.88 -1.74 9.09
N ASN A 90 -9.61 -1.09 10.00
CA ASN A 90 -11.01 -0.71 9.79
C ASN A 90 -11.21 0.09 8.50
N THR A 91 -10.37 1.10 8.22
CA THR A 91 -10.47 1.91 7.01
C THR A 91 -10.48 1.08 5.71
N TYR A 92 -9.70 -0.01 5.67
CA TYR A 92 -9.69 -0.91 4.51
C TYR A 92 -11.03 -1.60 4.32
N TYR A 93 -11.61 -2.18 5.39
CA TYR A 93 -12.85 -2.96 5.31
C TYR A 93 -14.13 -2.14 5.36
N ALA A 94 -14.11 -0.95 5.93
CA ALA A 94 -15.30 -0.11 6.09
C ALA A 94 -15.46 0.94 4.99
N ARG A 95 -14.36 1.33 4.31
CA ARG A 95 -14.39 2.39 3.29
C ARG A 95 -13.84 1.92 1.94
N ILE A 96 -12.61 1.42 1.91
CA ILE A 96 -11.88 1.21 0.66
C ILE A 96 -12.37 -0.02 -0.11
N LEU A 97 -12.30 -1.22 0.49
CA LEU A 97 -12.69 -2.48 -0.16
C LEU A 97 -14.18 -2.51 -0.55
N PRO A 98 -15.13 -2.03 0.29
CA PRO A 98 -16.53 -1.94 -0.12
C PRO A 98 -16.76 -1.05 -1.34
N ALA A 99 -16.13 0.13 -1.37
CA ALA A 99 -16.26 1.05 -2.49
C ALA A 99 -15.73 0.42 -3.79
N LEU A 100 -14.54 -0.18 -3.75
CA LEU A 100 -13.94 -0.84 -4.93
C LEU A 100 -14.76 -2.05 -5.38
N ASN A 101 -15.20 -2.90 -4.45
CA ASN A 101 -16.03 -4.07 -4.78
C ASN A 101 -17.37 -3.64 -5.40
N GLN A 102 -17.96 -2.54 -4.92
CA GLN A 102 -19.19 -2.00 -5.49
C GLN A 102 -18.98 -1.40 -6.87
N VAL A 103 -17.87 -0.68 -7.12
CA VAL A 103 -17.52 -0.21 -8.47
C VAL A 103 -17.41 -1.39 -9.42
N ILE A 104 -16.66 -2.43 -9.03
CA ILE A 104 -16.44 -3.61 -9.86
C ILE A 104 -17.77 -4.32 -10.15
N SER A 105 -18.54 -4.68 -9.12
CA SER A 105 -19.77 -5.46 -9.31
C SER A 105 -20.84 -4.69 -10.08
N TYR A 106 -21.01 -3.40 -9.80
CA TYR A 106 -22.03 -2.58 -10.47
C TYR A 106 -21.73 -2.36 -11.95
N ASN A 107 -20.45 -2.11 -12.30
CA ASN A 107 -20.05 -1.89 -13.69
C ASN A 107 -20.00 -3.19 -14.52
N MET A 108 -19.66 -4.32 -13.89
CA MET A 108 -19.62 -5.62 -14.57
C MET A 108 -20.99 -6.24 -14.80
N ASP A 109 -22.03 -5.75 -14.13
CA ASP A 109 -23.41 -6.19 -14.35
C ASP A 109 -23.94 -5.66 -15.68
N GLU A 110 -24.22 -6.59 -16.61
CA GLU A 110 -24.70 -6.29 -17.97
C GLU A 110 -25.95 -5.42 -17.99
N ASP A 111 -26.81 -5.53 -16.98
CA ASP A 111 -28.04 -4.74 -16.88
C ASP A 111 -27.76 -3.24 -16.66
N ASN A 112 -26.61 -2.90 -16.08
CA ASN A 112 -26.23 -1.50 -15.79
C ASN A 112 -25.38 -0.86 -16.90
N GLN A 113 -24.72 -1.66 -17.76
CA GLN A 113 -23.69 -1.16 -18.69
C GLN A 113 -24.22 -0.16 -19.74
N LEU A 114 -25.53 -0.18 -20.02
CA LEU A 114 -26.17 0.74 -20.95
C LEU A 114 -26.86 1.92 -20.25
N ASP A 115 -26.78 2.01 -18.92
CA ASP A 115 -27.35 3.13 -18.16
C ASP A 115 -26.64 4.45 -18.55
N PRO A 116 -27.38 5.46 -19.06
CA PRO A 116 -26.81 6.77 -19.38
C PRO A 116 -26.11 7.45 -18.19
N ASN A 117 -26.57 7.24 -16.96
CA ASN A 117 -25.96 7.82 -15.75
C ASN A 117 -24.61 7.16 -15.44
N LEU A 118 -24.47 5.87 -15.73
CA LEU A 118 -23.20 5.17 -15.62
C LEU A 118 -22.24 5.58 -16.73
N LEU A 119 -22.70 5.62 -17.98
CA LEU A 119 -21.89 6.01 -19.14
C LEU A 119 -21.36 7.45 -19.05
N ALA A 120 -22.10 8.34 -18.37
CA ALA A 120 -21.63 9.70 -18.07
C ALA A 120 -20.40 9.73 -17.13
N GLN A 121 -20.19 8.66 -16.36
CA GLN A 121 -19.07 8.50 -15.43
C GLN A 121 -17.85 7.79 -16.05
N GLY A 122 -17.92 7.40 -17.31
CA GLY A 122 -16.86 6.68 -18.03
C GLY A 122 -17.38 5.36 -18.58
N ASP A 123 -16.56 4.67 -19.35
CA ASP A 123 -16.89 3.33 -19.83
C ASP A 123 -16.96 2.36 -18.64
N PRO A 124 -18.00 1.51 -18.53
CA PRO A 124 -18.15 0.62 -17.38
C PRO A 124 -16.98 -0.35 -17.22
N MET A 125 -16.46 -0.91 -18.32
CA MET A 125 -15.36 -1.86 -18.26
C MET A 125 -14.06 -1.17 -17.88
N ASN A 126 -13.81 0.04 -18.38
CA ASN A 126 -12.66 0.84 -17.93
C ASN A 126 -12.75 1.20 -16.43
N GLN A 127 -13.94 1.53 -15.93
CA GLN A 127 -14.16 1.80 -14.51
C GLN A 127 -13.92 0.56 -13.64
N ALA A 128 -14.45 -0.60 -14.05
CA ALA A 128 -14.23 -1.87 -13.36
C ALA A 128 -12.75 -2.28 -13.38
N GLY A 129 -12.09 -2.19 -14.54
CA GLY A 129 -10.69 -2.54 -14.70
C GLY A 129 -9.75 -1.72 -13.81
N VAL A 130 -9.95 -0.39 -13.76
CA VAL A 130 -9.19 0.48 -12.85
C VAL A 130 -9.46 0.14 -11.38
N ALA A 131 -10.72 -0.13 -11.01
CA ALA A 131 -11.05 -0.53 -9.64
C ALA A 131 -10.43 -1.87 -9.24
N MET A 132 -10.31 -2.84 -10.16
CA MET A 132 -9.61 -4.11 -9.92
C MET A 132 -8.10 -3.90 -9.69
N ILE A 133 -7.45 -3.09 -10.54
CA ILE A 133 -6.03 -2.74 -10.37
C ILE A 133 -5.80 -2.08 -9.02
N TYR A 134 -6.64 -1.12 -8.64
CA TYR A 134 -6.50 -0.42 -7.36
C TYR A 134 -6.82 -1.32 -6.17
N ARG A 135 -7.79 -2.25 -6.29
CA ARG A 135 -8.08 -3.26 -5.28
C ARG A 135 -6.86 -4.15 -5.04
N ALA A 136 -6.16 -4.57 -6.07
CA ALA A 136 -4.93 -5.37 -5.93
C ALA A 136 -3.84 -4.63 -5.13
N ILE A 137 -3.65 -3.33 -5.38
CA ILE A 137 -2.70 -2.48 -4.62
C ILE A 137 -3.09 -2.41 -3.14
N VAL A 138 -4.39 -2.25 -2.85
CA VAL A 138 -4.91 -2.23 -1.48
C VAL A 138 -4.72 -3.58 -0.79
N LEU A 139 -5.03 -4.68 -1.47
CA LEU A 139 -4.88 -6.04 -0.95
C LEU A 139 -3.42 -6.35 -0.65
N LYS A 140 -2.49 -5.97 -1.53
CA LYS A 140 -1.05 -6.10 -1.29
C LYS A 140 -0.64 -5.39 0.01
N ARG A 141 -1.00 -4.11 0.19
CA ARG A 141 -0.69 -3.36 1.43
C ARG A 141 -1.28 -4.05 2.67
N LEU A 142 -2.51 -4.52 2.58
CA LEU A 142 -3.21 -5.16 3.69
C LEU A 142 -2.52 -6.48 4.09
N THR A 143 -2.33 -7.40 3.15
CA THR A 143 -1.73 -8.71 3.48
C THR A 143 -0.25 -8.58 3.82
N ASP A 144 0.52 -7.70 3.19
CA ASP A 144 1.93 -7.48 3.53
C ASP A 144 2.11 -6.90 4.94
N THR A 145 1.09 -6.26 5.49
CA THR A 145 1.14 -5.66 6.83
C THR A 145 0.76 -6.66 7.92
N TRP A 146 -0.26 -7.51 7.71
CA TRP A 146 -0.83 -8.37 8.75
C TRP A 146 -0.62 -9.88 8.54
N GLY A 147 -0.48 -10.35 7.30
CA GLY A 147 -0.47 -11.76 6.93
C GLY A 147 -1.82 -12.22 6.35
N ASP A 148 -2.33 -13.35 6.86
CA ASP A 148 -3.65 -13.88 6.51
C ASP A 148 -4.73 -12.91 7.03
N VAL A 149 -5.70 -12.53 6.19
CA VAL A 149 -6.72 -11.52 6.53
C VAL A 149 -8.08 -11.86 5.90
N PRO A 150 -9.22 -11.35 6.41
CA PRO A 150 -10.52 -11.50 5.75
C PRO A 150 -10.50 -11.01 4.31
N PHE A 151 -10.94 -11.80 3.35
CA PHE A 151 -10.99 -11.31 1.98
C PHE A 151 -12.17 -11.86 1.16
N SER A 152 -12.12 -13.12 0.72
CA SER A 152 -13.16 -13.72 -0.15
C SER A 152 -14.56 -13.71 0.47
N GLU A 153 -14.62 -13.79 1.80
CA GLU A 153 -15.86 -13.74 2.58
C GLU A 153 -16.14 -12.35 3.19
N ALA A 154 -15.24 -11.39 3.03
CA ALA A 154 -15.34 -10.08 3.65
C ALA A 154 -16.38 -9.19 2.94
N VAL A 155 -16.76 -8.10 3.63
CA VAL A 155 -17.60 -7.03 3.06
C VAL A 155 -19.03 -7.48 2.65
N GLN A 156 -19.52 -8.58 3.23
CA GLN A 156 -20.88 -9.08 2.98
C GLN A 156 -21.93 -8.49 3.95
N GLY A 157 -21.53 -7.54 4.80
CA GLY A 157 -22.40 -6.90 5.78
C GLY A 157 -23.03 -7.91 6.75
N LEU A 158 -24.33 -7.78 7.02
CA LEU A 158 -25.06 -8.69 7.93
C LEU A 158 -25.14 -10.14 7.44
N LYS A 159 -24.77 -10.43 6.19
CA LYS A 159 -24.80 -11.80 5.65
C LYS A 159 -23.63 -12.65 6.18
N ASN A 160 -22.51 -12.04 6.53
CA ASN A 160 -21.39 -12.72 7.16
C ASN A 160 -20.67 -11.79 8.15
N LEU A 161 -20.87 -12.04 9.44
CA LEU A 161 -20.29 -11.26 10.54
C LEU A 161 -18.92 -11.79 10.99
N THR A 162 -18.54 -12.99 10.55
CA THR A 162 -17.31 -13.68 10.96
C THR A 162 -16.58 -14.22 9.73
N PRO A 163 -16.15 -13.34 8.80
CA PRO A 163 -15.49 -13.78 7.59
C PRO A 163 -14.21 -14.56 7.90
N ALA A 164 -13.99 -15.64 7.17
CA ALA A 164 -12.75 -16.40 7.24
C ALA A 164 -11.54 -15.53 6.86
N TYR A 165 -10.40 -15.80 7.49
CA TYR A 165 -9.13 -15.21 7.08
C TYR A 165 -8.57 -16.04 5.93
N ASP A 166 -8.42 -15.42 4.76
CA ASP A 166 -7.83 -16.06 3.60
C ASP A 166 -6.31 -16.11 3.78
N LYS A 167 -5.72 -17.22 3.30
CA LYS A 167 -4.27 -17.38 3.30
C LYS A 167 -3.63 -16.31 2.43
N GLN A 168 -2.52 -15.74 2.91
CA GLN A 168 -1.76 -14.74 2.16
C GLN A 168 -1.38 -15.23 0.75
N GLU A 169 -1.05 -16.51 0.57
CA GLU A 169 -0.81 -17.09 -0.76
C GLU A 169 -2.03 -16.98 -1.69
N ASP A 170 -3.24 -17.24 -1.17
CA ASP A 170 -4.47 -17.19 -1.95
C ASP A 170 -4.87 -15.73 -2.27
N ILE A 171 -4.58 -14.80 -1.36
CA ILE A 171 -4.73 -13.34 -1.58
C ILE A 171 -3.74 -12.86 -2.67
N TYR A 172 -2.50 -13.34 -2.64
CA TYR A 172 -1.51 -13.03 -3.67
C TYR A 172 -1.92 -13.54 -5.06
N ARG A 173 -2.56 -14.71 -5.12
CA ARG A 173 -3.15 -15.19 -6.38
C ARG A 173 -4.24 -14.22 -6.85
N GLN A 174 -5.18 -13.86 -5.97
CA GLN A 174 -6.27 -12.96 -6.37
C GLN A 174 -5.77 -11.59 -6.80
N LEU A 175 -4.81 -10.98 -6.09
CA LEU A 175 -4.32 -9.66 -6.50
C LEU A 175 -3.59 -9.71 -7.85
N ILE A 176 -2.90 -10.81 -8.17
CA ILE A 176 -2.30 -11.02 -9.50
C ILE A 176 -3.39 -11.17 -10.57
N ASP A 177 -4.43 -11.95 -10.27
CA ASP A 177 -5.58 -12.13 -11.16
C ASP A 177 -6.31 -10.80 -11.41
N ASP A 178 -6.51 -9.98 -10.36
CA ASP A 178 -7.11 -8.65 -10.44
C ASP A 178 -6.29 -7.70 -11.30
N LEU A 179 -4.95 -7.70 -11.17
CA LEU A 179 -4.06 -6.87 -11.98
C LEU A 179 -4.14 -7.25 -13.46
N LYS A 180 -4.09 -8.56 -13.76
CA LYS A 180 -4.15 -9.09 -15.14
C LYS A 180 -5.52 -8.83 -15.78
N ALA A 181 -6.59 -9.23 -15.10
CA ALA A 181 -7.95 -9.04 -15.60
C ALA A 181 -8.30 -7.56 -15.72
N GLY A 182 -7.90 -6.74 -14.74
CA GLY A 182 -8.10 -5.30 -14.78
C GLY A 182 -7.39 -4.66 -15.97
N ARG A 183 -6.09 -4.95 -16.17
CA ARG A 183 -5.30 -4.48 -17.33
C ARG A 183 -5.92 -4.90 -18.67
N ASP A 184 -6.28 -6.17 -18.81
CA ASP A 184 -6.78 -6.76 -20.07
C ASP A 184 -8.17 -6.24 -20.43
N MET A 185 -8.93 -5.78 -19.43
CA MET A 185 -10.24 -5.14 -19.59
C MET A 185 -10.16 -3.70 -20.12
N LEU A 186 -9.02 -3.02 -19.93
CA LEU A 186 -8.90 -1.60 -20.31
C LEU A 186 -8.80 -1.39 -21.83
N ASP A 187 -9.72 -0.59 -22.35
CA ASP A 187 -9.81 -0.15 -23.74
C ASP A 187 -9.52 1.36 -23.87
N GLU A 188 -8.40 1.68 -24.52
CA GLU A 188 -7.94 3.04 -24.79
C GLU A 188 -8.82 3.81 -25.78
N SER A 189 -9.68 3.12 -26.55
CA SER A 189 -10.63 3.74 -27.48
C SER A 189 -11.93 4.19 -26.80
N ALA A 190 -12.22 3.65 -25.60
CA ALA A 190 -13.38 3.98 -24.80
C ALA A 190 -13.09 5.10 -23.80
N SER A 191 -14.14 5.66 -23.18
CA SER A 191 -13.97 6.74 -22.19
C SER A 191 -13.33 6.20 -20.91
N GLY A 192 -12.29 6.88 -20.43
CA GLY A 192 -11.67 6.56 -19.15
C GLY A 192 -12.59 6.85 -17.95
N PRO A 193 -12.30 6.26 -16.78
CA PRO A 193 -13.07 6.48 -15.56
C PRO A 193 -13.04 7.94 -15.12
N LYS A 194 -14.20 8.51 -14.81
CA LYS A 194 -14.30 9.75 -14.04
C LYS A 194 -13.99 9.45 -12.57
N GLY A 195 -13.36 10.40 -11.88
CA GLY A 195 -12.94 10.21 -10.49
C GLY A 195 -11.59 9.51 -10.31
N ASP A 196 -10.85 9.24 -11.39
CA ASP A 196 -9.46 8.82 -11.31
C ASP A 196 -8.56 9.98 -10.84
N LEU A 197 -8.03 9.85 -9.62
CA LEU A 197 -7.17 10.85 -8.97
C LEU A 197 -5.68 10.64 -9.24
N ILE A 198 -5.30 9.61 -9.99
CA ILE A 198 -3.90 9.28 -10.32
C ILE A 198 -3.57 9.72 -11.74
N TYR A 199 -4.32 9.24 -12.73
CA TYR A 199 -4.04 9.47 -14.16
C TYR A 199 -5.12 10.26 -14.90
N GLY A 200 -6.16 10.71 -14.20
CA GLY A 200 -7.23 11.52 -14.80
C GLY A 200 -8.02 10.80 -15.89
N GLY A 201 -8.05 9.46 -15.86
CA GLY A 201 -8.75 8.60 -16.81
C GLY A 201 -7.87 8.06 -17.94
N ASP A 202 -6.56 8.29 -17.92
CA ASP A 202 -5.63 7.73 -18.92
C ASP A 202 -5.40 6.23 -18.66
N VAL A 203 -6.18 5.40 -19.36
CA VAL A 203 -6.16 3.94 -19.17
C VAL A 203 -4.88 3.27 -19.70
N ALA A 204 -4.16 3.89 -20.64
CA ALA A 204 -2.87 3.36 -21.10
C ALA A 204 -1.85 3.36 -19.95
N LYS A 205 -1.83 4.43 -19.14
CA LYS A 205 -1.00 4.50 -17.92
C LYS A 205 -1.45 3.55 -16.83
N TRP A 206 -2.75 3.28 -16.71
CA TRP A 206 -3.25 2.24 -15.81
C TRP A 206 -2.77 0.84 -16.20
N LYS A 207 -2.69 0.52 -17.50
CA LYS A 207 -2.14 -0.76 -17.97
C LYS A 207 -0.65 -0.89 -17.60
N LYS A 208 0.14 0.18 -17.80
CA LYS A 208 1.54 0.23 -17.35
C LYS A 208 1.69 0.07 -15.84
N LEU A 209 0.84 0.74 -15.06
CA LEU A 209 0.83 0.60 -13.60
C LEU A 209 0.51 -0.84 -13.17
N ALA A 210 -0.49 -1.47 -13.80
CA ALA A 210 -0.84 -2.86 -13.51
C ALA A 210 0.34 -3.81 -13.75
N ASN A 211 1.02 -3.69 -14.89
CA ASN A 211 2.22 -4.47 -15.18
C ASN A 211 3.37 -4.17 -14.21
N SER A 212 3.63 -2.90 -13.86
CA SER A 212 4.64 -2.54 -12.87
C SER A 212 4.36 -3.11 -11.48
N VAL A 213 3.10 -3.11 -11.04
CA VAL A 213 2.69 -3.72 -9.75
C VAL A 213 2.78 -5.24 -9.82
N LEU A 214 2.52 -5.87 -10.97
CA LEU A 214 2.76 -7.30 -11.17
C LEU A 214 4.25 -7.65 -11.03
N LEU A 215 5.17 -6.81 -11.55
CA LEU A 215 6.61 -7.00 -11.33
C LEU A 215 6.96 -6.96 -9.84
N GLN A 216 6.42 -5.97 -9.13
CA GLN A 216 6.61 -5.83 -7.68
C GLN A 216 6.05 -7.04 -6.91
N ALA A 217 4.80 -7.41 -7.16
CA ALA A 217 4.12 -8.51 -6.48
C ALA A 217 4.83 -9.84 -6.76
N SER A 218 5.32 -10.06 -7.98
CA SER A 218 6.07 -11.27 -8.35
C SER A 218 7.40 -11.35 -7.59
N LEU A 219 8.17 -10.26 -7.52
CA LEU A 219 9.40 -10.23 -6.75
C LEU A 219 9.16 -10.38 -5.25
N GLN A 220 8.02 -9.91 -4.73
CA GLN A 220 7.69 -10.09 -3.32
C GLN A 220 7.69 -11.56 -2.89
N LEU A 221 7.41 -12.47 -3.84
CA LEU A 221 7.37 -13.91 -3.65
C LEU A 221 8.69 -14.62 -3.97
N SER A 222 9.77 -13.89 -4.28
CA SER A 222 11.02 -14.47 -4.81
C SER A 222 11.70 -15.48 -3.87
N GLU A 223 11.53 -15.32 -2.56
CA GLU A 223 12.15 -16.19 -1.56
C GLU A 223 11.24 -17.35 -1.13
N VAL A 224 9.99 -17.38 -1.61
CA VAL A 224 9.06 -18.46 -1.28
C VAL A 224 9.47 -19.74 -2.03
N SER A 225 9.93 -20.73 -1.28
CA SER A 225 10.43 -22.00 -1.83
C SER A 225 9.36 -22.90 -2.45
N SER A 226 8.09 -22.73 -2.08
CA SER A 226 6.95 -23.48 -2.63
C SER A 226 5.72 -22.60 -2.64
N SER A 227 5.19 -22.33 -3.83
CA SER A 227 3.94 -21.61 -4.02
C SER A 227 3.14 -22.16 -5.20
N LYS A 228 1.82 -21.96 -5.17
CA LYS A 228 0.91 -22.11 -6.31
C LYS A 228 1.19 -21.10 -7.43
N ILE A 229 1.94 -20.03 -7.13
CA ILE A 229 2.31 -18.96 -8.06
C ILE A 229 3.75 -19.21 -8.51
N ASN A 230 4.00 -19.12 -9.82
CA ASN A 230 5.35 -19.09 -10.36
C ASN A 230 5.78 -17.63 -10.56
N PRO A 231 6.50 -17.02 -9.60
CA PRO A 231 6.77 -15.58 -9.65
C PRO A 231 7.64 -15.18 -10.85
N ALA A 232 8.59 -16.01 -11.26
CA ALA A 232 9.42 -15.72 -12.43
C ALA A 232 8.61 -15.74 -13.74
N GLU A 233 7.56 -16.54 -13.81
CA GLU A 233 6.66 -16.58 -14.97
C GLU A 233 5.71 -15.38 -15.00
N GLU A 234 5.10 -15.04 -13.86
CA GLU A 234 4.24 -13.84 -13.76
C GLU A 234 5.03 -12.57 -14.05
N PHE A 235 6.28 -12.46 -13.55
CA PHE A 235 7.16 -11.34 -13.84
C PHE A 235 7.44 -11.21 -15.35
N ARG A 236 7.85 -12.30 -16.01
CA ARG A 236 8.13 -12.31 -17.45
C ARG A 236 6.89 -11.98 -18.27
N ALA A 237 5.74 -12.53 -17.89
CA ALA A 237 4.48 -12.28 -18.58
C ALA A 237 4.07 -10.80 -18.50
N ALA A 238 4.19 -10.17 -17.33
CA ALA A 238 3.90 -8.75 -17.15
C ALA A 238 4.90 -7.86 -17.91
N LEU A 239 6.19 -8.21 -17.92
CA LEU A 239 7.22 -7.46 -18.63
C LEU A 239 7.08 -7.55 -20.15
N ALA A 240 6.65 -8.70 -20.68
CA ALA A 240 6.48 -8.93 -22.11
C ALA A 240 5.13 -8.43 -22.67
N ASP A 241 4.24 -7.95 -21.81
CA ASP A 241 2.92 -7.46 -22.20
C ASP A 241 3.04 -6.22 -23.10
N PRO A 242 2.27 -6.13 -24.20
CA PRO A 242 2.40 -5.03 -25.16
C PRO A 242 1.99 -3.65 -24.61
N ALA A 243 1.26 -3.58 -23.49
CA ALA A 243 0.98 -2.31 -22.84
C ALA A 243 2.22 -1.71 -22.15
N GLY A 244 3.27 -2.53 -21.94
CA GLY A 244 4.50 -2.13 -21.29
C GLY A 244 4.37 -1.92 -19.78
N VAL A 245 5.43 -1.39 -19.18
CA VAL A 245 5.53 -1.05 -17.76
C VAL A 245 5.83 0.45 -17.61
N ILE A 246 5.88 0.96 -16.39
CA ILE A 246 6.30 2.35 -16.12
C ILE A 246 7.81 2.45 -16.38
N GLU A 247 8.18 3.11 -17.48
CA GLU A 247 9.59 3.30 -17.88
C GLU A 247 10.07 4.76 -17.81
N ASP A 248 9.15 5.72 -17.82
CA ASP A 248 9.47 7.15 -17.86
C ASP A 248 8.82 7.92 -16.70
N VAL A 249 9.40 9.06 -16.31
CA VAL A 249 8.87 9.95 -15.24
C VAL A 249 7.42 10.38 -15.52
N SER A 250 7.04 10.51 -16.80
CA SER A 250 5.68 10.87 -17.22
C SER A 250 4.65 9.77 -17.02
N ASP A 251 5.08 8.51 -16.92
CA ASP A 251 4.21 7.34 -16.68
C ASP A 251 4.00 7.05 -15.20
N GLU A 252 4.74 7.72 -14.30
CA GLU A 252 4.70 7.40 -12.87
C GLU A 252 3.35 7.72 -12.21
N ALA A 253 2.95 6.84 -11.30
CA ALA A 253 1.77 7.02 -10.47
C ALA A 253 2.10 7.93 -9.29
N TRP A 254 1.53 9.13 -9.26
CA TRP A 254 1.66 10.08 -8.16
C TRP A 254 0.28 10.54 -7.70
N TYR A 255 0.06 10.56 -6.40
CA TYR A 255 -1.11 11.20 -5.82
C TYR A 255 -0.81 12.67 -5.52
N LYS A 256 -1.67 13.56 -6.00
CA LYS A 256 -1.60 15.00 -5.72
C LYS A 256 -2.63 15.36 -4.66
N PHE A 257 -2.16 16.00 -3.60
CA PHE A 257 -3.00 16.38 -2.46
C PHE A 257 -3.59 17.78 -2.66
N ASP A 258 -4.80 17.98 -2.12
CA ASP A 258 -5.51 19.25 -2.14
C ASP A 258 -5.87 19.64 -0.71
N ALA A 259 -5.15 20.62 -0.18
CA ALA A 259 -5.35 21.12 1.18
C ALA A 259 -6.67 21.91 1.33
N ILE A 260 -7.21 22.49 0.25
CA ILE A 260 -8.47 23.24 0.29
C ILE A 260 -9.65 22.29 0.46
N ALA A 261 -9.56 21.11 -0.14
CA ALA A 261 -10.54 20.03 -0.01
C ALA A 261 -10.31 19.16 1.24
N GLU A 262 -9.41 19.57 2.15
CA GLU A 262 -9.02 18.85 3.38
C GLU A 262 -8.34 17.47 3.15
N TYR A 263 -7.97 17.17 1.90
CA TYR A 263 -7.25 15.96 1.50
C TYR A 263 -5.74 16.22 1.47
N GLN A 264 -5.17 16.47 2.64
CA GLN A 264 -3.76 16.84 2.79
C GLN A 264 -2.83 15.63 2.78
N ASN A 265 -1.58 15.88 2.41
CA ASN A 265 -0.48 14.92 2.51
C ASN A 265 -0.41 14.32 3.93
N PRO A 266 -0.29 12.98 4.05
CA PRO A 266 -0.33 12.29 5.34
C PRO A 266 0.85 12.59 6.27
N PHE A 267 1.95 13.20 5.81
CA PHE A 267 2.97 13.76 6.70
C PHE A 267 2.47 15.01 7.44
N ASN A 268 1.73 15.88 6.75
CA ASN A 268 1.41 17.22 7.21
C ASN A 268 0.82 17.33 8.62
N PRO A 269 -0.20 16.54 9.01
CA PRO A 269 -0.83 16.67 10.32
C PRO A 269 0.03 16.12 11.47
N ASN A 270 1.14 15.43 11.19
CA ASN A 270 2.04 14.95 12.22
C ASN A 270 2.92 16.07 12.77
N ARG A 271 3.26 15.98 14.06
CA ARG A 271 4.11 16.97 14.72
C ARG A 271 5.57 16.83 14.28
N LYS A 272 5.98 17.68 13.33
CA LYS A 272 7.37 17.77 12.81
C LYS A 272 8.45 17.70 13.89
N ALA A 273 8.23 18.34 15.03
CA ALA A 273 9.20 18.41 16.12
C ALA A 273 9.49 17.06 16.80
N ASP A 274 8.65 16.04 16.58
CA ASP A 274 8.84 14.71 17.16
C ASP A 274 9.71 13.81 16.26
N TYR A 275 9.88 14.17 14.98
CA TYR A 275 10.52 13.35 13.95
C TYR A 275 11.71 14.06 13.28
N PHE A 276 12.81 13.32 13.15
CA PHE A 276 14.04 13.75 12.50
C PHE A 276 14.48 12.69 11.50
N LEU A 277 15.26 13.06 10.49
CA LEU A 277 15.91 12.03 9.67
C LEU A 277 16.86 11.24 10.57
N SER A 278 16.92 9.92 10.38
CA SER A 278 17.84 9.09 11.14
C SER A 278 19.28 9.34 10.69
N ALA A 279 20.26 9.04 11.55
CA ALA A 279 21.67 9.08 11.14
C ALA A 279 21.94 8.04 10.05
N GLU A 280 21.29 6.88 10.12
CA GLU A 280 21.39 5.78 9.17
C GLU A 280 20.94 6.21 7.77
N PHE A 281 19.86 6.98 7.68
CA PHE A 281 19.40 7.55 6.42
C PHE A 281 20.37 8.62 5.94
N VAL A 282 20.67 9.64 6.76
CA VAL A 282 21.56 10.75 6.34
C VAL A 282 22.92 10.23 5.88
N ASP A 283 23.56 9.36 6.67
CA ASP A 283 24.91 8.87 6.39
C ASP A 283 24.95 7.98 5.13
N ALA A 284 23.87 7.26 4.82
CA ALA A 284 23.75 6.52 3.56
C ALA A 284 23.77 7.42 2.32
N PHE A 285 23.26 8.65 2.42
CA PHE A 285 23.34 9.63 1.32
C PHE A 285 24.62 10.45 1.36
N GLN A 286 25.21 10.70 2.53
CA GLN A 286 26.53 11.32 2.61
C GLN A 286 27.63 10.38 2.08
N GLY A 287 27.37 9.08 2.02
CA GLY A 287 28.37 8.07 1.69
C GLY A 287 29.41 7.92 2.81
N ASP A 288 29.01 8.18 4.05
CA ASP A 288 29.91 8.07 5.20
C ASP A 288 30.26 6.59 5.44
N GLY A 289 31.55 6.30 5.66
CA GLY A 289 32.02 4.98 6.07
C GLY A 289 31.88 4.72 7.58
N GLY A 290 31.23 5.63 8.30
CA GLY A 290 30.95 5.56 9.74
C GLY A 290 30.00 4.45 10.17
N GLU A 291 29.68 4.42 11.46
CA GLU A 291 28.94 3.32 12.10
C GLU A 291 27.47 3.20 11.66
N TYR A 292 26.84 4.32 11.28
CA TYR A 292 25.40 4.39 11.02
C TYR A 292 25.02 4.11 9.57
N ASN A 293 25.91 4.25 8.58
CA ASN A 293 25.55 3.95 7.18
C ASN A 293 25.24 2.45 7.01
N PRO A 294 23.99 2.05 6.75
CA PRO A 294 23.61 0.64 6.62
C PRO A 294 23.84 0.10 5.20
N THR A 295 24.30 0.96 4.28
CA THR A 295 24.50 0.63 2.86
C THR A 295 25.97 0.41 2.54
N SER A 296 26.23 -0.19 1.38
CA SER A 296 27.56 -0.33 0.84
C SER A 296 28.12 0.96 0.24
N SER A 297 27.28 1.99 0.00
CA SER A 297 27.67 3.23 -0.68
C SER A 297 28.63 4.06 0.15
N LYS A 298 29.70 4.52 -0.50
CA LYS A 298 30.68 5.49 0.06
C LYS A 298 30.75 6.79 -0.74
N THR A 299 29.69 7.07 -1.49
CA THR A 299 29.63 8.21 -2.40
C THR A 299 28.44 9.08 -2.02
N TYR A 300 28.65 10.39 -2.04
CA TYR A 300 27.61 11.37 -1.84
C TYR A 300 26.49 11.22 -2.89
N ASP A 301 25.26 11.31 -2.42
CA ASP A 301 24.03 11.07 -3.18
C ASP A 301 23.13 12.31 -3.05
N ALA A 302 23.09 13.12 -4.11
CA ALA A 302 22.44 14.43 -4.11
C ALA A 302 20.92 14.37 -3.87
N ARG A 303 20.28 13.19 -3.90
CA ARG A 303 18.87 13.05 -3.49
C ARG A 303 18.61 13.53 -2.06
N ILE A 304 19.63 13.59 -1.20
CA ILE A 304 19.51 14.18 0.15
C ILE A 304 19.18 15.67 0.15
N GLU A 305 19.53 16.40 -0.91
CA GLU A 305 19.14 17.80 -1.14
C GLU A 305 17.61 17.93 -1.25
N VAL A 306 16.93 16.88 -1.72
CA VAL A 306 15.47 16.82 -1.87
C VAL A 306 14.81 16.27 -0.60
N TYR A 307 15.35 15.17 -0.06
CA TYR A 307 14.75 14.46 1.07
C TYR A 307 14.85 15.22 2.39
N SER A 308 15.87 16.04 2.56
CA SER A 308 16.17 16.69 3.83
C SER A 308 15.86 18.17 3.85
N LYS A 309 15.72 18.71 5.07
CA LYS A 309 15.57 20.15 5.30
C LYS A 309 16.89 20.89 5.11
N ASN A 310 17.99 20.27 5.53
CA ASN A 310 19.33 20.81 5.34
C ASN A 310 20.33 19.64 5.27
N PRO A 311 20.85 19.30 4.08
CA PRO A 311 21.69 18.13 3.87
C PRO A 311 23.05 18.22 4.56
N ALA A 312 23.48 19.41 5.00
CA ALA A 312 24.70 19.57 5.78
C ALA A 312 24.53 19.17 7.26
N LEU A 313 23.29 18.95 7.74
CA LEU A 313 23.03 18.53 9.11
C LEU A 313 23.03 17.00 9.22
N GLU A 314 23.61 16.52 10.31
CA GLU A 314 23.56 15.12 10.71
C GLU A 314 22.14 14.67 11.07
N GLY A 315 21.87 13.37 10.90
CA GLY A 315 20.67 12.74 11.42
C GLY A 315 20.73 12.47 12.93
N VAL A 316 19.61 11.98 13.45
CA VAL A 316 19.50 11.49 14.83
C VAL A 316 19.73 9.96 14.82
N PRO A 317 20.71 9.41 15.57
CA PRO A 317 20.91 7.96 15.65
C PRO A 317 19.61 7.21 15.98
N TYR A 318 19.32 6.17 15.21
CA TYR A 318 18.07 5.43 15.35
C TYR A 318 18.05 4.60 16.63
N GLY A 319 16.88 4.53 17.28
CA GLY A 319 16.65 3.56 18.34
C GLY A 319 17.12 3.94 19.74
N PHE A 320 17.33 5.23 20.01
CA PHE A 320 17.63 5.76 21.35
C PHE A 320 16.41 6.46 21.94
N ASN A 321 16.15 6.27 23.24
CA ASN A 321 15.00 6.89 23.92
C ASN A 321 15.26 8.33 24.39
N ASP A 322 16.52 8.77 24.42
CA ASP A 322 16.99 10.04 24.98
C ASP A 322 17.80 10.88 23.98
N ALA A 323 17.77 10.52 22.70
CA ALA A 323 18.46 11.29 21.66
C ALA A 323 17.86 12.69 21.48
N SER A 324 18.72 13.67 21.25
CA SER A 324 18.31 15.06 21.01
C SER A 324 18.20 15.38 19.52
N GLY A 325 17.09 16.01 19.13
CA GLY A 325 16.90 16.57 17.79
C GLY A 325 17.47 17.98 17.61
N SER A 326 18.07 18.58 18.65
CA SER A 326 18.59 19.94 18.57
C SER A 326 19.71 20.04 17.53
N GLY A 327 19.52 20.89 16.51
CA GLY A 327 20.48 21.07 15.43
C GLY A 327 20.56 19.90 14.43
N LYS A 328 19.63 18.94 14.50
CA LYS A 328 19.61 17.75 13.64
C LYS A 328 18.70 17.91 12.44
N ASN A 329 18.95 17.08 11.43
CA ASN A 329 18.25 17.12 10.16
C ASN A 329 16.82 16.58 10.25
N GLN A 330 15.94 17.10 9.42
CA GLN A 330 14.54 16.69 9.33
C GLN A 330 14.16 16.44 7.88
N VAL A 331 13.06 15.73 7.66
CA VAL A 331 12.47 15.59 6.33
C VAL A 331 12.16 16.98 5.75
N SER A 332 12.35 17.16 4.44
CA SER A 332 12.12 18.44 3.78
C SER A 332 10.69 18.95 4.03
N PRO A 333 10.54 20.14 4.66
CA PRO A 333 9.23 20.71 4.95
C PRO A 333 8.49 21.13 3.68
N THR A 334 9.21 21.36 2.58
CA THR A 334 8.67 21.80 1.29
C THR A 334 8.30 20.61 0.43
N HIS A 335 9.23 19.67 0.23
CA HIS A 335 9.09 18.60 -0.76
C HIS A 335 8.25 17.41 -0.27
N PHE A 336 8.15 17.19 1.05
CA PHE A 336 7.45 16.03 1.60
C PHE A 336 6.44 16.35 2.71
N TRP A 337 6.71 17.35 3.57
CA TRP A 337 5.82 17.67 4.69
C TRP A 337 4.78 18.77 4.39
N SER A 338 4.81 19.40 3.22
CA SER A 338 3.78 20.40 2.89
C SER A 338 2.44 19.70 2.63
N ALA A 339 1.31 20.36 2.94
CA ALA A 339 -0.01 19.76 2.84
C ALA A 339 -0.38 19.32 1.40
N THR A 340 0.28 19.88 0.40
CA THR A 340 0.05 19.61 -1.02
C THR A 340 1.20 18.85 -1.69
N ALA A 341 2.28 18.52 -0.96
CA ALA A 341 3.41 17.79 -1.53
C ALA A 341 2.94 16.44 -2.08
N PRO A 342 3.10 16.14 -3.38
CA PRO A 342 2.65 14.88 -3.94
C PRO A 342 3.53 13.73 -3.44
N LEU A 343 2.93 12.54 -3.34
CA LEU A 343 3.63 11.31 -2.97
C LEU A 343 3.50 10.27 -4.09
N PRO A 344 4.57 9.51 -4.37
CA PRO A 344 4.51 8.48 -5.39
C PRO A 344 3.72 7.28 -4.88
N LEU A 345 3.12 6.54 -5.80
CA LEU A 345 2.61 5.18 -5.60
C LEU A 345 3.52 4.13 -6.28
N MET A 346 3.97 4.41 -7.50
CA MET A 346 4.94 3.58 -8.24
C MET A 346 5.75 4.48 -9.17
N THR A 347 7.08 4.31 -9.16
CA THR A 347 8.02 5.13 -9.95
C THR A 347 8.70 4.31 -11.04
N ALA A 348 9.23 5.00 -12.05
CA ALA A 348 10.02 4.39 -13.11
C ALA A 348 11.32 3.83 -12.54
N SER A 349 11.95 4.57 -11.61
CA SER A 349 13.07 4.12 -10.80
C SER A 349 12.83 2.74 -10.17
N TYR A 350 11.74 2.60 -9.39
CA TYR A 350 11.45 1.36 -8.69
C TYR A 350 11.12 0.22 -9.66
N THR A 351 10.43 0.51 -10.76
CA THR A 351 10.16 -0.46 -11.84
C THR A 351 11.46 -0.99 -12.45
N TYR A 352 12.44 -0.14 -12.74
CA TYR A 352 13.74 -0.56 -13.26
C TYR A 352 14.58 -1.30 -12.23
N LEU A 353 14.52 -0.94 -10.95
CA LEU A 353 15.20 -1.70 -9.89
C LEU A 353 14.58 -3.08 -9.70
N ASN A 354 13.27 -3.24 -9.89
CA ASN A 354 12.61 -4.55 -9.96
C ASN A 354 13.15 -5.36 -11.15
N ARG A 355 13.26 -4.77 -12.34
CA ARG A 355 13.84 -5.41 -13.53
C ARG A 355 15.30 -5.81 -13.32
N ALA A 356 16.10 -4.96 -12.68
CA ALA A 356 17.49 -5.25 -12.34
C ALA A 356 17.60 -6.49 -11.45
N GLU A 357 16.72 -6.61 -10.46
CA GLU A 357 16.71 -7.76 -9.57
C GLU A 357 16.28 -9.04 -10.28
N ALA A 358 15.23 -8.98 -11.09
CA ALA A 358 14.76 -10.12 -11.88
C ALA A 358 15.84 -10.61 -12.85
N ALA A 359 16.55 -9.68 -13.52
CA ALA A 359 17.68 -9.98 -14.38
C ALA A 359 18.82 -10.68 -13.61
N GLU A 360 19.21 -10.16 -12.45
CA GLU A 360 20.27 -10.75 -11.62
C GLU A 360 19.89 -12.14 -11.08
N ARG A 361 18.59 -12.38 -10.83
CA ARG A 361 18.06 -13.70 -10.48
C ARG A 361 17.93 -14.66 -11.66
N GLY A 362 18.21 -14.20 -12.89
CA GLY A 362 18.06 -14.98 -14.11
C GLY A 362 16.61 -15.20 -14.53
N TRP A 363 15.67 -14.38 -14.04
CA TRP A 363 14.25 -14.45 -14.44
C TRP A 363 14.00 -13.83 -15.80
N THR A 364 14.86 -12.91 -16.25
CA THR A 364 14.76 -12.26 -17.57
C THR A 364 16.11 -12.29 -18.28
N GLU A 365 16.11 -12.04 -19.58
CA GLU A 365 17.33 -11.91 -20.39
C GLU A 365 17.90 -10.47 -20.37
N GLU A 366 17.31 -9.57 -19.58
CA GLU A 366 17.80 -8.20 -19.45
C GLU A 366 19.16 -8.17 -18.75
N VAL A 367 19.94 -7.11 -18.98
CA VAL A 367 21.22 -6.93 -18.33
C VAL A 367 21.03 -6.16 -17.02
N ALA A 368 21.26 -6.81 -15.88
CA ALA A 368 21.05 -6.21 -14.55
C ALA A 368 21.76 -4.87 -14.35
N VAL A 369 22.99 -4.73 -14.87
CA VAL A 369 23.77 -3.47 -14.84
C VAL A 369 23.05 -2.32 -15.56
N GLU A 370 22.43 -2.59 -16.71
CA GLU A 370 21.71 -1.57 -17.46
C GLU A 370 20.43 -1.14 -16.73
N MET A 371 19.71 -2.10 -16.16
CA MET A 371 18.47 -1.82 -15.42
C MET A 371 18.77 -1.06 -14.12
N LEU A 372 19.82 -1.44 -13.38
CA LEU A 372 20.27 -0.70 -12.19
C LEU A 372 20.66 0.73 -12.56
N THR A 373 21.40 0.91 -13.66
CA THR A 373 21.80 2.24 -14.17
C THR A 373 20.58 3.11 -14.45
N LYS A 374 19.56 2.57 -15.12
CA LYS A 374 18.32 3.30 -15.40
C LYS A 374 17.53 3.59 -14.13
N GLY A 375 17.41 2.62 -13.22
CA GLY A 375 16.71 2.79 -11.95
C GLY A 375 17.29 3.94 -11.12
N ILE A 376 18.61 3.98 -10.95
CA ILE A 376 19.28 5.08 -10.24
C ILE A 376 19.02 6.41 -10.95
N LYS A 377 19.26 6.50 -12.26
CA LYS A 377 19.11 7.76 -13.01
C LYS A 377 17.67 8.31 -12.96
N LEU A 378 16.68 7.44 -13.13
CA LEU A 378 15.27 7.83 -13.03
C LEU A 378 14.90 8.23 -11.60
N SER A 379 15.57 7.70 -10.56
CA SER A 379 15.36 8.19 -9.19
C SER A 379 15.73 9.66 -9.04
N PHE A 380 16.86 10.07 -9.63
CA PHE A 380 17.28 11.47 -9.67
C PHE A 380 16.33 12.31 -10.53
N GLU A 381 16.04 11.86 -11.76
CA GLU A 381 15.19 12.58 -12.71
C GLU A 381 13.77 12.81 -12.17
N SER A 382 13.16 11.79 -11.55
CA SER A 382 11.83 11.91 -10.95
C SER A 382 11.82 12.92 -9.82
N LEU A 383 12.83 12.93 -8.95
CA LEU A 383 12.91 13.92 -7.87
C LEU A 383 13.17 15.32 -8.40
N ASP A 384 14.10 15.48 -9.33
CA ASP A 384 14.42 16.76 -9.96
C ASP A 384 13.15 17.36 -10.60
N THR A 385 12.49 16.60 -11.46
CA THR A 385 11.29 17.05 -12.18
C THR A 385 10.10 17.29 -11.25
N ARG A 386 9.83 16.39 -10.30
CA ARG A 386 8.62 16.45 -9.46
C ARG A 386 8.75 17.37 -8.25
N LYS A 387 9.98 17.65 -7.82
CA LYS A 387 10.28 18.47 -6.63
C LYS A 387 10.99 19.78 -6.97
N GLU A 388 11.37 19.98 -8.24
CA GLU A 388 12.01 21.19 -8.75
C GLU A 388 13.35 21.48 -8.05
N VAL A 389 14.20 20.45 -7.96
CA VAL A 389 15.54 20.53 -7.35
C VAL A 389 16.57 19.99 -8.33
N ASP A 390 17.50 20.84 -8.75
CA ASP A 390 18.54 20.51 -9.73
C ASP A 390 19.56 19.53 -9.14
N ILE A 391 19.36 18.23 -9.44
CA ILE A 391 20.24 17.13 -8.99
C ILE A 391 20.56 16.15 -10.13
N ALA A 392 19.93 16.29 -11.30
CA ALA A 392 20.08 15.31 -12.38
C ALA A 392 21.53 15.15 -12.86
N GLU A 393 22.36 16.19 -12.79
CA GLU A 393 23.78 16.12 -13.20
C GLU A 393 24.61 15.19 -12.31
N ASP A 394 24.27 15.04 -11.02
CA ASP A 394 24.99 14.19 -10.06
C ASP A 394 24.75 12.69 -10.30
N ALA A 395 23.66 12.35 -11.00
CA ALA A 395 23.23 10.96 -11.19
C ALA A 395 24.30 10.10 -11.86
N ASN A 396 25.05 10.64 -12.83
CA ASN A 396 26.05 9.88 -13.58
C ASN A 396 27.21 9.42 -12.69
N VAL A 397 27.74 10.34 -11.86
CA VAL A 397 28.85 10.05 -10.96
C VAL A 397 28.41 9.06 -9.89
N TYR A 398 27.25 9.29 -9.28
CA TYR A 398 26.69 8.40 -8.28
C TYR A 398 26.44 6.99 -8.87
N THR A 399 25.82 6.90 -10.04
CA THR A 399 25.55 5.60 -10.70
C THR A 399 26.84 4.81 -10.94
N ALA A 400 27.89 5.45 -11.47
CA ALA A 400 29.17 4.78 -11.71
C ALA A 400 29.78 4.20 -10.43
N ALA A 401 29.69 4.93 -9.31
CA ALA A 401 30.14 4.44 -8.01
C ALA A 401 29.33 3.23 -7.53
N ARG A 402 28.00 3.26 -7.69
CA ARG A 402 27.12 2.13 -7.31
C ARG A 402 27.35 0.88 -8.16
N LEU A 403 27.68 1.03 -9.44
CA LEU A 403 28.12 -0.10 -10.26
C LEU A 403 29.44 -0.70 -9.77
N ALA A 404 30.39 0.12 -9.30
CA ALA A 404 31.62 -0.36 -8.69
C ALA A 404 31.35 -1.07 -7.34
N ASP A 405 30.38 -0.58 -6.55
CA ASP A 405 29.94 -1.26 -5.34
C ASP A 405 29.33 -2.64 -5.65
N ALA A 406 28.55 -2.77 -6.72
CA ALA A 406 27.93 -4.03 -7.11
C ALA A 406 28.99 -5.12 -7.41
N LEU A 407 30.13 -4.75 -7.98
CA LEU A 407 31.27 -5.66 -8.17
C LEU A 407 31.96 -6.06 -6.86
N ARG A 408 31.82 -5.25 -5.80
CA ARG A 408 32.48 -5.45 -4.50
C ARG A 408 31.62 -6.23 -3.52
N VAL A 409 30.32 -5.92 -3.44
CA VAL A 409 29.39 -6.49 -2.43
C VAL A 409 28.32 -7.39 -3.05
N GLY A 410 28.20 -7.41 -4.36
CA GLY A 410 27.16 -8.15 -5.08
C GLY A 410 26.02 -7.25 -5.57
N MET A 411 25.47 -7.61 -6.72
CA MET A 411 24.44 -6.84 -7.41
C MET A 411 23.12 -6.78 -6.62
N LEU A 412 22.65 -7.90 -6.07
CA LEU A 412 21.41 -7.94 -5.28
C LEU A 412 21.44 -7.02 -4.05
N GLN A 413 22.58 -6.93 -3.37
CA GLN A 413 22.77 -6.00 -2.25
C GLN A 413 22.62 -4.54 -2.70
N VAL A 414 23.32 -4.16 -3.78
CA VAL A 414 23.25 -2.79 -4.30
C VAL A 414 21.84 -2.44 -4.77
N ILE A 415 21.15 -3.36 -5.46
CA ILE A 415 19.76 -3.16 -5.88
C ILE A 415 18.85 -2.95 -4.66
N GLY A 416 18.95 -3.80 -3.63
CA GLY A 416 18.15 -3.67 -2.41
C GLY A 416 18.39 -2.35 -1.67
N GLU A 417 19.65 -1.90 -1.59
CA GLU A 417 20.00 -0.59 -1.03
C GLU A 417 19.44 0.57 -1.86
N GLU A 418 19.49 0.51 -3.19
CA GLU A 418 18.90 1.54 -4.06
C GLU A 418 17.37 1.54 -4.03
N LYS A 419 16.74 0.37 -3.88
CA LYS A 419 15.28 0.25 -3.64
C LYS A 419 14.92 0.96 -2.34
N TRP A 420 15.64 0.69 -1.25
CA TRP A 420 15.43 1.39 0.01
C TRP A 420 15.64 2.89 -0.10
N LYS A 421 16.60 3.39 -0.87
CA LYS A 421 16.75 4.84 -1.09
C LYS A 421 15.60 5.43 -1.91
N THR A 422 15.25 4.83 -3.04
CA THR A 422 14.24 5.40 -3.95
C THR A 422 12.82 5.29 -3.42
N LEU A 423 12.55 4.33 -2.53
CA LEU A 423 11.24 4.13 -1.93
C LEU A 423 10.97 5.13 -0.80
N PHE A 424 11.89 6.03 -0.43
CA PHE A 424 11.52 7.12 0.46
C PHE A 424 10.53 8.08 -0.26
N PRO A 425 9.34 8.39 0.31
CA PRO A 425 8.86 8.06 1.67
C PRO A 425 7.78 6.95 1.74
N GLN A 426 7.65 6.09 0.74
CA GLN A 426 6.78 4.90 0.69
C GLN A 426 7.20 3.82 1.70
N GLY A 427 7.02 4.09 2.99
CA GLY A 427 7.48 3.20 4.07
C GLY A 427 6.94 1.78 4.01
N PHE A 428 5.71 1.56 3.55
CA PHE A 428 5.13 0.21 3.44
C PHE A 428 5.86 -0.65 2.41
N ASP A 429 6.12 -0.10 1.22
CA ASP A 429 6.83 -0.82 0.15
C ASP A 429 8.30 -1.02 0.52
N ALA A 430 8.95 0.00 1.10
CA ALA A 430 10.31 -0.12 1.62
C ALA A 430 10.43 -1.20 2.70
N TRP A 431 9.44 -1.28 3.60
CA TRP A 431 9.41 -2.27 4.67
C TRP A 431 9.12 -3.68 4.17
N ALA A 432 8.28 -3.82 3.14
CA ALA A 432 8.07 -5.11 2.47
C ALA A 432 9.35 -5.59 1.74
N GLU A 433 10.06 -4.68 1.06
CA GLU A 433 11.33 -4.98 0.39
C GLU A 433 12.44 -5.33 1.38
N TRP A 434 12.60 -4.56 2.45
CA TRP A 434 13.61 -4.84 3.48
C TRP A 434 13.34 -6.17 4.18
N ARG A 435 12.08 -6.48 4.52
CA ARG A 435 11.73 -7.77 5.13
C ARG A 435 12.09 -8.94 4.21
N ARG A 436 11.80 -8.82 2.91
CA ARG A 436 12.09 -9.87 1.93
C ARG A 436 13.57 -10.03 1.65
N THR A 437 14.29 -8.93 1.46
CA THR A 437 15.67 -8.96 0.94
C THR A 437 16.74 -8.91 2.02
N GLY A 438 16.40 -8.39 3.20
CA GLY A 438 17.37 -8.07 4.26
C GLY A 438 18.24 -6.84 3.96
N TYR A 439 18.01 -6.11 2.86
CA TYR A 439 18.80 -4.94 2.47
C TYR A 439 18.04 -3.62 2.64
N PRO A 440 18.71 -2.54 3.07
CA PRO A 440 20.09 -2.49 3.59
C PRO A 440 20.21 -3.23 4.93
N ASN A 441 21.44 -3.42 5.42
CA ASN A 441 21.71 -4.15 6.66
C ASN A 441 21.36 -3.30 7.90
N LEU A 442 20.05 -3.08 8.12
CA LEU A 442 19.51 -2.33 9.23
C LEU A 442 19.74 -3.05 10.56
N LYS A 443 20.26 -2.32 11.55
CA LYS A 443 20.47 -2.82 12.91
C LYS A 443 19.24 -2.54 13.77
N PRO A 444 18.79 -3.46 14.65
CA PRO A 444 17.69 -3.17 15.56
C PRO A 444 17.94 -1.92 16.42
N ALA A 445 16.85 -1.25 16.84
CA ALA A 445 16.91 -0.15 17.79
C ALA A 445 17.79 -0.50 19.00
N THR A 446 18.66 0.42 19.46
CA THR A 446 19.54 0.15 20.61
C THR A 446 18.78 -0.04 21.92
N HIS A 447 17.73 0.74 22.16
CA HIS A 447 16.87 0.67 23.35
C HIS A 447 15.52 -0.02 23.03
N TYR A 448 15.54 -1.05 22.20
CA TYR A 448 14.34 -1.80 21.81
C TYR A 448 13.49 -2.22 23.02
N LEU A 449 12.17 -2.24 22.82
CA LEU A 449 11.15 -2.60 23.82
C LEU A 449 10.47 -3.94 23.54
N ASN A 450 10.87 -4.63 22.46
CA ASN A 450 10.44 -6.00 22.13
C ASN A 450 11.56 -7.02 22.39
N ASP A 451 11.54 -8.15 21.67
CA ASP A 451 12.53 -9.23 21.80
C ASP A 451 13.86 -8.93 21.05
N GLY A 452 14.12 -7.68 20.63
CA GLY A 452 15.37 -7.25 19.98
C GLY A 452 15.41 -7.37 18.45
N GLY A 453 14.27 -7.69 17.82
CA GLY A 453 14.13 -7.76 16.36
C GLY A 453 13.41 -6.53 15.80
N ILE A 454 13.81 -6.05 14.62
CA ILE A 454 13.03 -5.05 13.89
C ILE A 454 11.66 -5.64 13.54
N VAL A 455 10.61 -4.83 13.64
CA VAL A 455 9.22 -5.24 13.41
C VAL A 455 9.05 -5.88 12.01
N ARG A 456 8.42 -7.07 11.98
CA ARG A 456 8.16 -7.88 10.78
C ARG A 456 6.70 -7.89 10.34
N ARG A 457 5.75 -7.54 11.21
CA ARG A 457 4.33 -7.35 10.89
C ARG A 457 3.63 -6.48 11.92
N TYR A 458 2.42 -6.02 11.59
CA TYR A 458 1.51 -5.48 12.58
C TYR A 458 0.78 -6.60 13.32
N LEU A 459 0.41 -6.36 14.57
CA LEU A 459 -0.50 -7.24 15.29
C LEU A 459 -1.91 -7.06 14.72
N TYR A 460 -2.67 -8.16 14.69
CA TYR A 460 -4.07 -8.11 14.28
C TYR A 460 -4.90 -7.20 15.22
N PRO A 461 -6.00 -6.61 14.73
CA PRO A 461 -6.84 -5.74 15.55
C PRO A 461 -7.34 -6.44 16.82
N ILE A 462 -7.42 -5.69 17.93
CA ILE A 462 -7.82 -6.26 19.22
C ILE A 462 -9.25 -6.82 19.20
N ASP A 463 -10.15 -6.19 18.45
CA ASP A 463 -11.57 -6.57 18.38
C ASP A 463 -11.77 -7.92 17.68
N GLU A 464 -10.87 -8.32 16.77
CA GLU A 464 -10.97 -9.63 16.10
C GLU A 464 -10.84 -10.79 17.09
N ARG A 465 -10.17 -10.58 18.23
CA ARG A 465 -10.05 -11.58 19.31
C ARG A 465 -11.38 -11.94 19.94
N THR A 466 -12.35 -11.03 19.90
CA THR A 466 -13.67 -11.20 20.53
C THR A 466 -14.78 -11.37 19.50
N LEU A 467 -14.71 -10.62 18.39
CA LEU A 467 -15.76 -10.61 17.37
C LEU A 467 -15.61 -11.73 16.32
N ASN A 468 -14.37 -12.18 16.05
CA ASN A 468 -14.08 -13.17 15.00
C ASN A 468 -13.00 -14.19 15.45
N ALA A 469 -13.09 -14.63 16.71
CA ALA A 469 -12.03 -15.38 17.39
C ALA A 469 -11.57 -16.64 16.63
N THR A 470 -12.47 -17.34 15.96
CA THR A 470 -12.14 -18.55 15.17
C THR A 470 -11.21 -18.20 14.00
N SER A 471 -11.57 -17.21 13.19
CA SER A 471 -10.79 -16.78 12.04
C SER A 471 -9.50 -16.08 12.46
N PHE A 472 -9.55 -15.27 13.53
CA PHE A 472 -8.36 -14.70 14.17
C PHE A 472 -7.33 -15.77 14.53
N ASN A 473 -7.76 -16.85 15.22
CA ASN A 473 -6.87 -17.94 15.60
C ASN A 473 -6.35 -18.70 14.38
N ALA A 474 -7.16 -18.88 13.33
CA ALA A 474 -6.71 -19.47 12.07
C ALA A 474 -5.62 -18.61 11.41
N GLY A 475 -5.79 -17.29 11.35
CA GLY A 475 -4.79 -16.37 10.82
C GLY A 475 -3.47 -16.37 11.59
N ILE A 476 -3.49 -16.64 12.90
CA ILE A 476 -2.26 -16.83 13.69
C ILE A 476 -1.48 -18.07 13.23
N THR A 477 -2.17 -19.14 12.81
CA THR A 477 -1.50 -20.36 12.36
C THR A 477 -0.72 -20.17 11.06
N GLY A 478 -1.06 -19.16 10.26
CA GLY A 478 -0.32 -18.78 9.06
C GLY A 478 1.00 -18.05 9.33
N LEU A 479 1.24 -17.61 10.58
CA LEU A 479 2.43 -16.88 10.97
C LEU A 479 3.59 -17.80 11.37
N LYS A 480 4.82 -17.27 11.29
CA LYS A 480 6.04 -17.98 11.72
C LYS A 480 6.86 -17.12 12.71
N PRO A 481 6.96 -17.51 14.00
CA PRO A 481 6.18 -18.56 14.66
C PRO A 481 4.68 -18.25 14.71
N ALA A 482 3.84 -19.27 14.94
CA ALA A 482 2.38 -19.17 15.01
C ALA A 482 1.90 -18.44 16.28
N THR A 483 2.28 -17.16 16.39
CA THR A 483 1.95 -16.27 17.50
C THR A 483 1.70 -14.86 16.95
N ASP A 484 0.75 -14.13 17.52
CA ASP A 484 0.47 -12.74 17.14
C ASP A 484 1.47 -11.78 17.79
N LYS A 485 2.71 -11.76 17.28
CA LYS A 485 3.78 -10.84 17.68
C LYS A 485 4.19 -9.94 16.51
N ASN A 486 4.80 -8.81 16.84
CA ASN A 486 5.41 -7.91 15.85
C ASN A 486 6.69 -8.48 15.23
N THR A 487 7.29 -9.51 15.83
CA THR A 487 8.45 -10.25 15.31
C THR A 487 8.07 -11.52 14.55
N SER A 488 6.79 -11.91 14.54
CA SER A 488 6.32 -13.03 13.72
C SER A 488 6.32 -12.64 12.25
N ARG A 489 6.63 -13.61 11.41
CA ARG A 489 6.75 -13.44 9.97
C ARG A 489 5.46 -13.84 9.25
N VAL A 490 5.15 -13.11 8.19
CA VAL A 490 4.09 -13.47 7.24
C VAL A 490 4.61 -14.54 6.27
N TRP A 491 3.75 -15.07 5.41
CA TRP A 491 4.07 -16.23 4.58
C TRP A 491 5.24 -16.01 3.62
N TRP A 492 5.29 -14.86 2.93
CA TRP A 492 6.38 -14.56 1.98
C TRP A 492 7.69 -14.14 2.67
N ASP A 493 7.63 -13.78 3.95
CA ASP A 493 8.78 -13.35 4.75
C ASP A 493 9.48 -14.59 5.34
N VAL A 494 10.40 -15.18 4.57
CA VAL A 494 10.96 -16.51 4.90
C VAL A 494 12.23 -16.49 5.77
N ASP A 495 13.06 -15.43 5.72
CA ASP A 495 14.43 -15.44 6.27
C ASP A 495 14.70 -14.43 7.39
#